data_AF-A0AAV9TFL7-F1
#
_entry.id   AF-A0AAV9TFL7-F1
#
_cell.length_a   1.000
_cell.length_b   1.000
_cell.length_c   1.000
_cell.angle_alpha   90.00
_cell.angle_beta   90.00
_cell.angle_gamma   90.00
#
_symmetry.space_group_name_H-M   'P 1'
#
loop_
_entity.id
_entity.type
_entity.pdbx_description
1 polymer ?
#
loop_
_entity_poly.entity_id
_entity_poly.type
_entity_poly.pdbx_seq_one_letter_code
_entity_poly.pdbx_strand_id
1 'polypeptide(L)'
;MTIKPLCADPAPNKTNCKEVGKIACNKCFLVAPDWVLKNRTPAFAGDGPQQVSYGGGKYLWGNIPAIDVLQLEANEGEDYGEKLRLLFAASGDLRNVIKTIAQLTESYTQTVEVTMNDRDLDIVTRNAILLLIALAVEDFDASADCIIHVWYSTFLRKSDLDIL
;
A
#
# COMPACT_ATOMS: atom_id res chain seq x y z
N MET A 1 -2.97 -5.86 21.53
CA MET A 1 -2.01 -4.97 20.86
C MET A 1 -2.73 -3.69 20.51
N THR A 2 -2.52 -2.62 21.27
CA THR A 2 -3.23 -1.35 21.09
C THR A 2 -2.64 -0.64 19.88
N ILE A 3 -3.40 -0.49 18.80
CA ILE A 3 -2.97 0.27 17.62
C ILE A 3 -2.91 1.74 18.04
N LYS A 4 -1.72 2.24 18.37
CA LYS A 4 -1.48 3.68 18.52
C LYS A 4 -1.32 4.26 17.11
N PRO A 5 -2.07 5.31 16.73
CA PRO A 5 -1.82 6.00 15.47
C PRO A 5 -0.40 6.56 15.49
N LEU A 6 0.44 6.10 14.57
CA LEU A 6 1.81 6.59 14.41
C LEU A 6 1.75 7.85 13.55
N CYS A 7 2.19 8.99 14.09
CA CYS A 7 2.44 10.17 13.27
C CYS A 7 3.65 9.90 12.37
N ALA A 8 3.47 9.99 11.06
CA ALA A 8 4.56 10.09 10.11
C ALA A 8 4.53 11.50 9.50
N ASP A 9 5.49 12.35 9.89
CA ASP A 9 5.78 13.61 9.22
C ASP A 9 6.98 13.36 8.28
N PRO A 10 6.81 13.37 6.96
CA PRO A 10 7.86 13.04 6.00
C PRO A 10 8.91 14.16 5.79
N ALA A 11 8.87 15.26 6.56
CA ALA A 11 9.84 16.34 6.43
C ALA A 11 11.22 15.98 7.07
N PRO A 12 12.35 16.24 6.37
CA PRO A 12 13.68 15.72 6.75
C PRO A 12 14.29 16.27 8.06
N ASN A 13 13.73 17.34 8.65
CA ASN A 13 14.36 18.07 9.77
C ASN A 13 13.55 18.08 11.09
N LYS A 14 12.66 17.10 11.32
CA LYS A 14 11.83 17.05 12.56
C LYS A 14 12.06 15.77 13.36
N THR A 15 12.94 15.82 14.36
CA THR A 15 13.23 14.73 15.32
C THR A 15 12.30 14.70 16.54
N ASN A 16 11.27 15.56 16.62
CA ASN A 16 10.42 15.75 17.80
C ASN A 16 8.99 15.22 17.61
N CYS A 17 8.82 13.95 17.22
CA CYS A 17 7.52 13.28 17.35
C CYS A 17 7.18 13.12 18.83
N LYS A 18 6.43 14.06 19.41
CA LYS A 18 5.85 13.91 20.75
C LYS A 18 4.58 13.07 20.66
N GLU A 19 4.38 12.15 21.61
CA GLU A 19 3.12 11.42 21.84
C GLU A 19 1.99 12.37 22.27
N VAL A 20 1.59 13.29 21.41
CA VAL A 20 0.41 14.14 21.61
C VAL A 20 -0.48 13.86 20.41
N GLY A 21 -1.48 13.00 20.61
CA GLY A 21 -2.44 12.53 19.61
C GLY A 21 -3.39 13.61 19.09
N LYS A 22 -2.86 14.79 18.77
CA LYS A 22 -3.54 15.92 18.13
C LYS A 22 -2.54 16.78 17.35
N ILE A 23 -1.77 16.17 16.45
CA ILE A 23 -1.31 16.93 15.29
C ILE A 23 -2.39 16.74 14.24
N ALA A 24 -3.39 17.63 14.32
CA ALA A 24 -4.20 17.96 13.16
C ALA A 24 -3.22 18.39 12.08
N CYS A 25 -2.91 17.48 11.17
CA CYS A 25 -2.41 17.82 9.87
C CYS A 25 -3.46 18.79 9.32
N ASN A 26 -3.07 20.07 9.15
CA ASN A 26 -4.00 21.17 8.90
C ASN A 26 -4.72 20.85 7.57
N LYS A 27 -6.04 20.53 7.64
CA LYS A 27 -6.86 19.95 6.55
C LYS A 27 -6.63 18.47 6.18
N CYS A 28 -6.18 17.62 7.10
CA CYS A 28 -6.11 16.17 6.86
C CYS A 28 -7.19 15.47 7.70
N PHE A 29 -8.18 14.88 7.04
CA PHE A 29 -9.13 13.99 7.67
C PHE A 29 -8.42 12.66 7.99
N LEU A 30 -8.07 12.45 9.26
CA LEU A 30 -7.66 11.12 9.75
C LEU A 30 -8.92 10.26 9.83
N VAL A 31 -9.28 9.61 8.72
CA VAL A 31 -10.35 8.61 8.70
C VAL A 31 -9.81 7.33 9.33
N ALA A 32 -10.13 7.11 10.60
CA ALA A 32 -9.91 5.83 11.25
C ALA A 32 -11.05 4.88 10.84
N PRO A 33 -10.75 3.66 10.38
CA PRO A 33 -11.81 2.75 9.97
C PRO A 33 -12.69 2.35 11.16
N ASP A 34 -13.97 2.09 10.90
CA ASP A 34 -15.01 1.89 11.92
C ASP A 34 -14.68 0.80 12.96
N TRP A 35 -13.92 -0.23 12.57
CA TRP A 35 -13.46 -1.26 13.50
C TRP A 35 -12.44 -0.75 14.52
N VAL A 36 -11.61 0.24 14.17
CA VAL A 36 -10.75 0.94 15.14
C VAL A 36 -11.60 1.77 16.10
N LEU A 37 -12.57 2.53 15.58
CA LEU A 37 -13.45 3.38 16.39
C LEU A 37 -14.32 2.58 17.37
N LYS A 38 -14.83 1.43 16.91
CA LYS A 38 -15.68 0.52 17.70
C LYS A 38 -14.90 -0.51 18.49
N ASN A 39 -13.56 -0.44 18.51
CA ASN A 39 -12.68 -1.41 19.17
C ASN A 39 -13.01 -2.88 18.82
N ARG A 40 -13.28 -3.11 17.53
CA ARG A 40 -13.57 -4.44 16.96
C ARG A 40 -12.34 -4.94 16.22
N THR A 41 -12.15 -6.25 16.21
CA THR A 41 -11.22 -6.89 15.27
C THR A 41 -11.76 -6.67 13.84
N PRO A 42 -10.94 -6.23 12.88
CA PRO A 42 -11.42 -6.08 11.51
C PRO A 42 -11.85 -7.43 10.96
N ALA A 43 -12.85 -7.47 10.09
CA ALA A 43 -13.39 -8.72 9.55
C ALA A 43 -12.34 -9.57 8.80
N PHE A 44 -11.27 -8.93 8.31
CA PHE A 44 -10.15 -9.62 7.65
C PHE A 44 -9.07 -10.11 8.63
N ALA A 45 -9.05 -9.64 9.88
CA ALA A 45 -8.18 -10.20 10.92
C ALA A 45 -9.04 -11.12 11.79
N GLY A 46 -8.89 -12.42 11.58
CA GLY A 46 -9.66 -13.45 12.30
C GLY A 46 -8.99 -14.81 12.14
N ASP A 47 -9.76 -15.89 12.22
CA ASP A 47 -9.29 -17.28 12.06
C ASP A 47 -8.83 -17.63 10.63
N GLY A 48 -8.58 -16.63 9.79
CA GLY A 48 -7.94 -16.81 8.50
C GLY A 48 -6.52 -17.38 8.65
N PRO A 49 -5.96 -17.94 7.56
CA PRO A 49 -4.61 -18.48 7.60
C PRO A 49 -3.63 -17.42 8.10
N GLN A 50 -2.88 -17.77 9.15
CA GLN A 50 -1.83 -16.89 9.66
C GLN A 50 -0.84 -16.58 8.54
N GLN A 51 -0.22 -15.40 8.63
CA GLN A 51 0.85 -15.01 7.72
C GLN A 51 1.92 -16.10 7.71
N VAL A 52 2.02 -16.80 6.58
CA VAL A 52 2.90 -17.96 6.46
C VAL A 52 4.33 -17.44 6.34
N SER A 53 5.21 -17.99 7.18
CA SER A 53 6.62 -17.69 7.10
C SER A 53 7.31 -18.63 6.11
N TYR A 54 8.13 -18.06 5.24
CA TYR A 54 8.96 -18.76 4.27
C TYR A 54 10.44 -18.51 4.59
N GLY A 55 11.30 -19.45 4.18
CA GLY A 55 12.77 -19.41 4.27
C GLY A 55 13.38 -18.31 5.15
N GLY A 56 13.61 -18.58 6.44
CA GLY A 56 14.31 -17.66 7.34
C GLY A 56 13.43 -16.60 8.04
N GLY A 57 12.14 -16.84 8.22
CA GLY A 57 11.27 -15.91 8.95
C GLY A 57 10.61 -14.84 8.07
N LYS A 58 10.76 -14.95 6.75
CA LYS A 58 10.28 -13.99 5.76
C LYS A 58 8.80 -14.20 5.46
N TYR A 59 8.14 -13.20 4.89
CA TYR A 59 6.79 -13.32 4.36
C TYR A 59 6.76 -12.83 2.93
N LEU A 60 5.98 -13.51 2.10
CA LEU A 60 5.92 -13.21 0.67
C LEU A 60 4.84 -12.16 0.37
N TRP A 61 3.72 -12.16 1.08
CA TRP A 61 2.60 -11.26 0.76
C TRP A 61 1.99 -10.67 2.03
N GLY A 62 1.21 -9.60 1.84
CA GLY A 62 0.35 -9.08 2.88
C GLY A 62 -0.72 -10.11 3.26
N ASN A 63 -1.11 -10.11 4.53
CA ASN A 63 -2.20 -10.94 5.08
C ASN A 63 -3.60 -10.30 4.88
N ILE A 64 -3.63 -9.17 4.19
CA ILE A 64 -4.78 -8.44 3.65
C ILE A 64 -5.66 -9.22 2.67
N PRO A 65 -6.94 -8.91 2.40
CA PRO A 65 -7.41 -8.81 1.00
C PRO A 65 -7.01 -7.46 0.39
N ALA A 66 -7.03 -7.35 -0.94
CA ALA A 66 -6.83 -6.07 -1.61
C ALA A 66 -8.04 -5.16 -1.33
N ILE A 67 -7.79 -3.98 -0.78
CA ILE A 67 -8.83 -3.00 -0.46
C ILE A 67 -8.51 -1.66 -1.11
N ASP A 68 -9.56 -0.99 -1.60
CA ASP A 68 -9.48 0.44 -1.87
C ASP A 68 -9.53 1.16 -0.52
N VAL A 69 -8.38 1.72 -0.12
CA VAL A 69 -8.25 2.42 1.17
C VAL A 69 -8.80 3.84 1.13
N LEU A 70 -9.00 4.38 -0.07
CA LEU A 70 -9.41 5.77 -0.27
C LEU A 70 -10.92 5.89 -0.41
N GLN A 71 -11.56 5.01 -1.20
CA GLN A 71 -13.00 5.09 -1.53
C GLN A 71 -13.42 6.53 -1.82
N LEU A 72 -12.74 7.17 -2.79
CA LEU A 72 -12.70 8.63 -2.93
C LEU A 72 -14.11 9.25 -2.98
N GLU A 73 -14.98 8.71 -3.83
CA GLU A 73 -16.36 9.20 -3.99
C GLU A 73 -17.16 9.15 -2.68
N ALA A 74 -17.01 8.08 -1.91
CA ALA A 74 -17.76 7.86 -0.68
C ALA A 74 -17.23 8.70 0.50
N ASN A 75 -15.93 9.00 0.51
CA ASN A 75 -15.27 9.69 1.62
C ASN A 75 -15.10 11.20 1.40
N GLU A 76 -14.69 11.60 0.21
CA GLU A 76 -14.36 13.00 -0.13
C GLU A 76 -15.27 13.60 -1.22
N GLY A 77 -15.99 12.74 -1.96
CA GLY A 77 -16.92 13.13 -3.03
C GLY A 77 -16.33 13.00 -4.44
N GLU A 78 -17.21 12.87 -5.43
CA GLU A 78 -16.84 12.74 -6.86
C GLU A 78 -16.08 13.97 -7.40
N ASP A 79 -16.35 15.15 -6.84
CA ASP A 79 -15.76 16.43 -7.24
C ASP A 79 -14.46 16.78 -6.49
N TYR A 80 -13.84 15.80 -5.79
CA TYR A 80 -12.62 16.05 -5.04
C TYR A 80 -11.47 16.47 -5.98
N GLY A 81 -11.10 17.76 -5.92
CA GLY A 81 -10.18 18.40 -6.87
C GLY A 81 -8.81 18.75 -6.29
N GLU A 82 -8.43 18.19 -5.14
CA GLU A 82 -7.15 18.46 -4.48
C GLU A 82 -6.18 17.28 -4.65
N LYS A 83 -4.88 17.53 -4.45
CA LYS A 83 -3.87 16.47 -4.52
C LYS A 83 -4.06 15.41 -3.42
N LEU A 84 -3.81 14.14 -3.78
CA LEU A 84 -3.85 13.02 -2.84
C LEU A 84 -2.44 12.66 -2.38
N ARG A 85 -2.31 12.41 -1.07
CA ARG A 85 -1.08 11.91 -0.44
C ARG A 85 -1.42 10.69 0.39
N LEU A 86 -1.04 9.51 -0.09
CA LEU A 86 -1.42 8.23 0.47
C LEU A 86 -0.23 7.57 1.16
N LEU A 87 -0.43 7.08 2.38
CA LEU A 87 0.57 6.34 3.15
C LEU A 87 0.14 4.88 3.32
N PHE A 88 0.93 3.96 2.75
CA PHE A 88 0.80 2.52 2.95
C PHE A 88 1.91 2.04 3.88
N ALA A 89 1.66 2.14 5.18
CA ALA A 89 2.61 1.73 6.20
C ALA A 89 2.64 0.21 6.38
N ALA A 90 3.83 -0.38 6.50
CA ALA A 90 4.02 -1.83 6.60
C ALA A 90 3.32 -2.60 5.46
N SER A 91 3.53 -2.11 4.24
CA SER A 91 2.94 -2.64 3.02
C SER A 91 3.72 -3.87 2.56
N GLY A 92 3.26 -5.04 3.01
CA GLY A 92 3.84 -6.33 2.63
C GLY A 92 3.82 -6.62 1.12
N ASP A 93 3.01 -5.90 0.35
CA ASP A 93 2.93 -5.94 -1.10
C ASP A 93 2.21 -4.70 -1.68
N LEU A 94 2.02 -4.65 -3.01
CA LEU A 94 1.38 -3.54 -3.73
C LEU A 94 -0.14 -3.66 -3.89
N ARG A 95 -0.81 -4.71 -3.39
CA ARG A 95 -2.20 -5.02 -3.78
C ARG A 95 -3.17 -3.90 -3.42
N ASN A 96 -3.01 -3.31 -2.24
CA ASN A 96 -3.84 -2.20 -1.78
C ASN A 96 -3.57 -0.93 -2.58
N VAL A 97 -2.31 -0.70 -2.96
CA VAL A 97 -1.94 0.45 -3.80
C VAL A 97 -2.59 0.32 -5.17
N ILE A 98 -2.38 -0.81 -5.85
CA ILE A 98 -2.96 -1.06 -7.17
C ILE A 98 -4.48 -0.95 -7.11
N LYS A 99 -5.13 -1.59 -6.13
CA LYS A 99 -6.59 -1.51 -6.00
C LYS A 99 -7.07 -0.08 -5.77
N THR A 100 -6.40 0.70 -4.93
CA THR A 100 -6.78 2.09 -4.64
C THR A 100 -6.61 2.97 -5.87
N ILE A 101 -5.48 2.88 -6.57
CA ILE A 101 -5.23 3.68 -7.78
C ILE A 101 -6.19 3.31 -8.91
N ALA A 102 -6.47 2.01 -9.10
CA ALA A 102 -7.39 1.52 -10.12
C ALA A 102 -8.88 1.77 -9.79
N GLN A 103 -9.21 2.31 -8.62
CA GLN A 103 -10.57 2.75 -8.26
C GLN A 103 -10.71 4.28 -8.29
N LEU A 104 -9.65 5.01 -8.64
CA LEU A 104 -9.78 6.43 -8.92
C LEU A 104 -10.65 6.62 -10.16
N THR A 105 -11.58 7.56 -10.08
CA THR A 105 -12.48 7.90 -11.18
C THR A 105 -11.70 8.54 -12.32
N GLU A 106 -12.19 8.38 -13.55
CA GLU A 106 -11.62 9.07 -14.71
C GLU A 106 -11.68 10.60 -14.58
N SER A 107 -12.59 11.12 -13.75
CA SER A 107 -12.70 12.55 -13.44
C SER A 107 -11.58 13.08 -12.55
N TYR A 108 -10.91 12.22 -11.77
CA TYR A 108 -9.83 12.64 -10.90
C TYR A 108 -8.52 12.81 -11.69
N THR A 109 -8.11 14.06 -11.88
CA THR A 109 -6.98 14.46 -12.74
C THR A 109 -5.79 15.02 -11.95
N GLN A 110 -5.87 15.04 -10.62
CA GLN A 110 -4.83 15.62 -9.78
C GLN A 110 -3.72 14.62 -9.47
N THR A 111 -2.55 15.11 -9.03
CA THR A 111 -1.42 14.26 -8.65
C THR A 111 -1.77 13.36 -7.47
N VAL A 112 -1.35 12.10 -7.55
CA VAL A 112 -1.36 11.15 -6.43
C VAL A 112 0.08 10.86 -6.01
N GLU A 113 0.42 11.22 -4.79
CA GLU A 113 1.69 10.88 -4.17
C GLU A 113 1.49 9.67 -3.24
N VAL A 114 2.21 8.58 -3.51
CA VAL A 114 2.15 7.36 -2.69
C VAL A 114 3.46 7.18 -1.95
N THR A 115 3.39 7.07 -0.62
CA THR A 115 4.50 6.65 0.22
C THR A 115 4.22 5.26 0.76
N MET A 116 5.18 4.35 0.60
CA MET A 116 5.09 2.98 1.09
C MET A 116 6.37 2.57 1.80
N ASN A 117 6.24 1.73 2.82
CA ASN A 117 7.38 1.12 3.48
C ASN A 117 7.05 -0.29 3.97
N ASP A 118 8.09 -1.04 4.26
CA ASP A 118 8.03 -2.27 5.03
C ASP A 118 9.28 -2.35 5.92
N ARG A 119 9.22 -3.16 6.99
CA ARG A 119 10.38 -3.44 7.85
C ARG A 119 11.40 -4.35 7.16
N ASP A 120 10.97 -5.13 6.17
CA ASP A 120 11.80 -6.04 5.41
C ASP A 120 12.26 -5.39 4.10
N LEU A 121 13.58 -5.23 3.95
CA LEU A 121 14.17 -4.63 2.76
C LEU A 121 13.86 -5.44 1.50
N ASP A 122 13.80 -6.77 1.59
CA ASP A 122 13.53 -7.62 0.42
C ASP A 122 12.13 -7.36 -0.14
N ILE A 123 11.18 -7.04 0.74
CA ILE A 123 9.81 -6.68 0.36
C ILE A 123 9.77 -5.31 -0.30
N VAL A 124 10.46 -4.31 0.26
CA VAL A 124 10.57 -2.98 -0.33
C VAL A 124 11.22 -3.07 -1.72
N THR A 125 12.31 -3.84 -1.85
CA THR A 125 13.00 -4.06 -3.12
C THR A 125 12.09 -4.76 -4.12
N ARG A 126 11.38 -5.82 -3.74
CA ARG A 126 10.43 -6.49 -4.65
C ARG A 126 9.35 -5.51 -5.12
N ASN A 127 8.74 -4.75 -4.21
CA ASN A 127 7.72 -3.76 -4.57
C ASN A 127 8.28 -2.71 -5.54
N ALA A 128 9.53 -2.27 -5.37
CA ALA A 128 10.19 -1.39 -6.31
C ALA A 128 10.41 -2.04 -7.69
N ILE A 129 10.85 -3.30 -7.74
CA ILE A 129 11.01 -4.05 -9.00
C ILE A 129 9.68 -4.15 -9.75
N LEU A 130 8.59 -4.48 -9.06
CA LEU A 130 7.26 -4.57 -9.69
C LEU A 130 6.83 -3.22 -10.30
N LEU A 131 7.09 -2.11 -9.60
CA LEU A 131 6.82 -0.76 -10.12
C LEU A 131 7.71 -0.41 -11.31
N LEU A 132 8.98 -0.81 -11.29
CA LEU A 132 9.92 -0.58 -12.39
C LEU A 132 9.52 -1.37 -13.64
N ILE A 133 9.07 -2.63 -13.50
CA ILE A 133 8.53 -3.41 -14.61
C ILE A 133 7.30 -2.70 -15.21
N ALA A 134 6.37 -2.26 -14.35
CA ALA A 134 5.18 -1.52 -14.79
C ALA A 134 5.52 -0.21 -15.50
N LEU A 135 6.64 0.43 -15.16
CA LEU A 135 7.09 1.70 -15.74
C LEU A 135 7.89 1.52 -17.03
N ALA A 136 8.75 0.50 -17.09
CA ALA A 136 9.77 0.35 -18.13
C ALA A 136 9.34 -0.54 -19.29
N VAL A 137 8.42 -1.48 -19.08
CA VAL A 137 7.94 -2.39 -20.12
C VAL A 137 6.72 -1.79 -20.81
N GLU A 138 6.88 -1.41 -22.08
CA GLU A 138 5.81 -0.78 -22.88
C GLU A 138 4.67 -1.74 -23.21
N ASP A 139 4.97 -3.02 -23.42
CA ASP A 139 3.96 -4.04 -23.68
C ASP A 139 3.20 -4.38 -22.39
N PHE A 140 1.93 -3.98 -22.34
CA PHE A 140 1.08 -4.14 -21.17
C PHE A 140 0.92 -5.61 -20.75
N ASP A 141 0.70 -6.51 -21.70
CA ASP A 141 0.45 -7.93 -21.40
C ASP A 141 1.74 -8.60 -20.89
N ALA A 142 2.87 -8.33 -21.53
CA ALA A 142 4.17 -8.82 -21.09
C ALA A 142 4.58 -8.25 -19.72
N SER A 143 4.28 -6.97 -19.47
CA SER A 143 4.52 -6.32 -18.18
C SER A 143 3.68 -6.96 -17.08
N ALA A 144 2.38 -7.11 -17.30
CA ALA A 144 1.46 -7.74 -16.36
C ALA A 144 1.86 -9.19 -16.07
N ASP A 145 2.19 -9.96 -17.10
CA ASP A 145 2.69 -11.33 -16.97
C ASP A 145 3.97 -11.40 -16.14
N CYS A 146 4.97 -10.55 -16.43
CA CYS A 146 6.23 -10.52 -15.70
C CYS A 146 6.00 -10.15 -14.22
N ILE A 147 5.17 -9.13 -13.95
CA ILE A 147 4.76 -8.73 -12.59
C ILE A 147 4.14 -9.90 -11.84
N ILE A 148 3.20 -10.63 -12.46
CA ILE A 148 2.54 -11.78 -11.82
C ILE A 148 3.54 -12.89 -11.50
N HIS A 149 4.50 -13.16 -12.39
CA HIS A 149 5.55 -14.16 -12.14
C HIS A 149 6.47 -13.75 -10.99
N VAL A 150 6.98 -12.50 -10.99
CA VAL A 150 7.83 -11.98 -9.91
C VAL A 150 7.07 -11.95 -8.57
N TRP A 151 5.76 -11.72 -8.59
CA TRP A 151 4.99 -11.56 -7.37
C TRP A 151 4.50 -12.88 -6.77
N TYR A 152 3.98 -13.80 -7.58
CA TYR A 152 3.26 -14.99 -7.10
C TYR A 152 3.86 -16.32 -7.52
N SER A 153 4.85 -16.33 -8.42
CA SER A 153 5.42 -17.59 -8.90
C SER A 153 6.67 -17.99 -8.12
N THR A 154 6.89 -19.30 -7.99
CA THR A 154 8.10 -19.87 -7.39
C THR A 154 9.29 -19.90 -8.35
N PHE A 155 9.06 -19.62 -9.64
CA PHE A 155 10.05 -19.68 -10.70
C PHE A 155 9.82 -18.55 -11.71
N LEU A 156 10.91 -17.95 -12.20
CA LEU A 156 10.90 -16.94 -13.25
C LEU A 156 11.19 -17.58 -14.60
N ARG A 157 10.41 -17.24 -15.62
CA ARG A 157 10.66 -17.71 -16.98
C ARG A 157 11.87 -16.98 -17.54
N LYS A 158 12.48 -17.55 -18.59
CA LYS A 158 13.60 -16.90 -19.27
C LYS A 158 13.24 -15.50 -19.78
N SER A 159 12.03 -15.34 -20.33
CA SER A 159 11.51 -14.04 -20.78
C SER A 159 11.38 -13.02 -19.65
N ASP A 160 11.07 -13.45 -18.42
CA ASP A 160 10.96 -12.56 -17.27
C ASP A 160 12.36 -12.11 -16.81
N LEU A 161 13.37 -12.99 -16.91
CA LEU A 161 14.77 -12.66 -16.62
C LEU A 161 15.37 -11.70 -17.64
N ASP A 162 14.93 -11.76 -18.91
CA ASP A 162 15.41 -10.81 -19.93
C ASP A 162 14.88 -9.38 -19.69
N ILE A 163 13.84 -9.22 -18.85
CA ILE A 163 13.27 -7.93 -18.42
C ILE A 163 13.97 -7.38 -17.16
N LEU A 164 14.49 -8.25 -16.29
CA LEU A 164 15.07 -7.92 -14.98
C LEU A 164 16.55 -7.56 -15.07
#